data_AF-A0A845K028-F1
#
_entry.id   AF-A0A845K028-F1
#
_cell.length_a   1.000
_cell.length_b   1.000
_cell.length_c   1.000
_cell.angle_alpha   90.00
_cell.angle_beta   90.00
_cell.angle_gamma   90.00
#
_symmetry.space_group_name_H-M   'P 1'
#
loop_
_entity.id
_entity.type
_entity.pdbx_description
1 polymer ?
#
loop_
_entity_poly.entity_id
_entity_poly.type
_entity_poly.pdbx_seq_one_letter_code
_entity_poly.pdbx_strand_id
1 'polypeptide(L)'
;MSSSSSSKNRNRSSRPHPFFLWKGICFLLFGIHDFINSQPILEPLMKKSEGLEICTDTPARLGDQLSDGKLDMAMIPAIEFLKNADQYRLLPNISIASRNKVGTVLLVSKVPLDAIRTLA
;
A
#
# COMPACT_ATOMS: atom_id res chain seq x y z
N MET A 1 40.76 -9.52 13.91
CA MET A 1 40.73 -9.65 12.43
C MET A 1 39.52 -10.50 12.15
N SER A 2 38.45 -10.14 11.45
CA SER A 2 38.04 -9.12 10.47
C SER A 2 36.56 -9.50 10.24
N SER A 3 35.57 -8.67 9.94
CA SER A 3 35.45 -7.28 9.54
C SER A 3 33.94 -7.00 9.53
N SER A 4 33.56 -5.83 10.03
CA SER A 4 32.22 -5.26 10.03
C SER A 4 31.67 -5.08 8.61
N SER A 5 30.35 -5.11 8.43
CA SER A 5 29.68 -4.36 7.37
C SER A 5 28.25 -4.03 7.75
N SER A 6 28.13 -2.84 8.35
CA SER A 6 26.90 -2.09 8.56
C SER A 6 26.17 -1.88 7.23
N SER A 7 24.92 -2.32 7.15
CA SER A 7 24.04 -1.98 6.04
C SER A 7 23.63 -0.51 6.17
N LYS A 8 24.11 0.30 5.21
CA LYS A 8 23.89 1.75 5.13
C LYS A 8 22.42 2.05 4.87
N ASN A 9 21.80 2.68 5.86
CA ASN A 9 20.59 3.47 5.76
C ASN A 9 20.76 4.54 4.66
N ARG A 10 20.05 4.41 3.52
CA ARG A 10 20.04 5.42 2.47
C ARG A 10 18.81 6.31 2.63
N ASN A 11 19.01 7.43 3.32
CA ASN A 11 18.16 8.60 3.21
C ASN A 11 17.97 8.97 1.72
N ARG A 12 16.75 8.82 1.20
CA ARG A 12 16.30 9.47 -0.03
C ARG A 12 15.33 10.59 0.33
N SER A 13 15.87 11.72 0.77
CA SER A 13 15.16 12.99 0.74
C SER A 13 15.74 13.85 -0.38
N SER A 14 14.86 14.55 -1.08
CA SER A 14 15.07 15.58 -2.12
C SER A 14 15.29 15.09 -3.57
N ARG A 15 14.21 15.12 -4.37
CA ARG A 15 14.03 15.92 -5.63
C ARG A 15 12.92 15.34 -6.55
N PRO A 16 12.35 16.15 -7.48
CA PRO A 16 10.94 16.08 -7.88
C PRO A 16 10.69 14.98 -8.91
N HIS A 17 9.54 14.30 -8.79
CA HIS A 17 9.08 13.35 -9.79
C HIS A 17 8.47 14.11 -10.98
N PRO A 18 9.11 13.99 -12.14
CA PRO A 18 8.39 13.52 -13.30
C PRO A 18 9.19 12.38 -13.93
N PHE A 19 8.57 11.20 -14.07
CA PHE A 19 8.95 10.18 -15.06
C PHE A 19 10.46 9.91 -15.22
N PHE A 20 10.99 8.96 -14.45
CA PHE A 20 12.39 8.53 -14.59
C PHE A 20 12.57 7.73 -15.91
N LEU A 21 12.89 8.43 -17.00
CA LEU A 21 13.15 7.87 -18.32
C LEU A 21 14.62 7.42 -18.43
N TRP A 22 14.89 6.12 -18.29
CA TRP A 22 16.14 5.53 -18.78
C TRP A 22 15.81 4.38 -19.74
N LYS A 23 16.32 4.48 -20.97
CA LYS A 23 16.07 3.55 -22.10
C LYS A 23 14.64 3.53 -22.69
N GLY A 24 13.83 4.59 -22.51
CA GLY A 24 12.49 4.65 -23.13
C GLY A 24 11.47 3.65 -22.55
N ILE A 25 11.80 3.02 -21.42
CA ILE A 25 10.91 2.15 -20.68
C ILE A 25 10.49 2.93 -19.43
N CYS A 26 9.19 3.22 -19.33
CA CYS A 26 8.60 3.84 -18.15
C CYS A 26 8.21 2.71 -17.19
N PHE A 27 8.78 2.71 -15.99
CA PHE A 27 8.35 1.80 -14.93
C PHE A 27 7.31 2.51 -14.08
N LEU A 28 6.14 1.89 -13.91
CA LEU A 28 5.13 2.34 -12.97
C LEU A 28 5.50 1.80 -11.58
N LEU A 29 5.64 2.68 -10.59
CA LEU A 29 5.87 2.27 -9.21
C LEU A 29 4.54 2.06 -8.48
N PHE A 30 4.23 0.79 -8.20
CA PHE A 30 2.97 0.36 -7.61
C PHE A 30 3.14 -0.12 -6.16
N GLY A 31 2.40 0.52 -5.26
CA GLY A 31 2.31 0.16 -3.85
C GLY A 31 1.20 -0.88 -3.57
N ILE A 32 1.55 -1.99 -2.93
CA ILE A 32 0.59 -3.02 -2.53
C ILE A 32 0.98 -3.63 -1.18
N HIS A 33 0.01 -3.82 -0.29
CA HIS A 33 0.27 -4.41 1.02
C HIS A 33 0.41 -5.94 0.95
N ASP A 34 1.09 -6.53 1.94
CA ASP A 34 1.41 -7.98 2.00
C ASP A 34 0.45 -8.78 2.92
N PHE A 35 -0.76 -8.28 3.15
CA PHE A 35 -1.78 -8.99 3.92
C PHE A 35 -2.38 -10.16 3.16
N ILE A 36 -2.97 -11.12 3.87
CA ILE A 36 -3.52 -12.35 3.27
C ILE A 36 -4.56 -12.09 2.17
N ASN A 37 -5.34 -11.00 2.28
CA ASN A 37 -6.37 -10.64 1.31
C ASN A 37 -5.81 -10.05 0.01
N SER A 38 -4.55 -9.60 -0.03
CA SER A 38 -3.88 -9.12 -1.24
C SER A 38 -2.95 -10.15 -1.86
N GLN A 39 -2.58 -11.23 -1.16
CA GLN A 39 -1.72 -12.29 -1.70
C GLN A 39 -2.16 -12.83 -3.07
N PRO A 40 -3.46 -13.07 -3.34
CA PRO A 40 -3.91 -13.51 -4.66
C PRO A 40 -3.59 -12.55 -5.80
N ILE A 41 -3.33 -11.27 -5.50
CA ILE A 41 -2.95 -10.23 -6.46
C ILE A 41 -1.43 -10.05 -6.45
N LEU A 42 -0.82 -10.00 -5.27
CA LEU A 42 0.61 -9.72 -5.10
C LEU A 42 1.50 -10.82 -5.70
N GLU A 43 1.25 -12.09 -5.39
CA GLU A 43 2.15 -13.16 -5.85
C GLU A 43 2.23 -13.27 -7.39
N PRO A 44 1.11 -13.20 -8.15
CA PRO A 44 1.19 -13.22 -9.61
C PRO A 44 1.90 -11.98 -10.18
N LEU A 45 1.69 -10.80 -9.59
CA LEU A 45 2.34 -9.56 -10.03
C LEU A 45 3.85 -9.61 -9.81
N MET A 46 4.31 -10.13 -8.67
CA MET A 46 5.74 -10.32 -8.40
C MET A 46 6.41 -11.30 -9.38
N LYS A 47 5.65 -12.23 -9.96
CA LYS A 47 6.13 -13.18 -10.99
C LYS A 47 6.11 -12.60 -12.41
N LYS A 48 5.31 -11.54 -12.66
CA LYS A 48 5.09 -10.92 -13.98
C LYS A 48 5.01 -9.40 -13.85
N SER A 49 6.15 -8.76 -13.60
CA SER A 49 6.25 -7.31 -13.35
C SER A 49 6.91 -6.54 -14.50
N GLU A 50 6.72 -6.95 -15.75
CA GLU A 50 7.25 -6.20 -16.90
C GLU A 50 6.65 -4.78 -16.93
N GLY A 51 7.49 -3.75 -16.81
CA GLY A 51 7.05 -2.35 -16.75
C GLY A 51 6.46 -1.90 -15.41
N LEU A 52 6.49 -2.77 -14.38
CA LEU A 52 5.96 -2.49 -13.04
C LEU A 52 7.04 -2.70 -11.97
N GLU A 53 7.31 -1.69 -11.16
CA GLU A 53 8.11 -1.84 -9.94
C GLU A 53 7.14 -1.95 -8.75
N ILE A 54 7.33 -2.97 -7.91
CA ILE A 54 6.42 -3.25 -6.78
C ILE A 54 7.07 -2.80 -5.47
N CYS A 55 6.35 -1.97 -4.71
CA CYS A 55 6.71 -1.56 -3.36
C CYS A 55 5.70 -2.14 -2.37
N THR A 56 6.18 -2.81 -1.32
CA THR A 56 5.33 -3.31 -0.24
C THR A 56 5.52 -2.50 1.04
N ASP A 57 4.40 -2.12 1.66
CA ASP A 57 4.36 -1.46 2.97
C ASP A 57 2.96 -1.68 3.58
N THR A 58 2.71 -1.16 4.78
CA THR A 58 1.39 -1.14 5.40
C THR A 58 0.42 -0.24 4.62
N PRO A 59 -0.90 -0.52 4.63
CA PRO A 59 -1.86 0.31 3.89
C PRO A 59 -1.82 1.80 4.23
N ALA A 60 -1.61 2.15 5.50
CA ALA A 60 -1.48 3.55 5.94
C ALA A 60 -0.25 4.22 5.31
N ARG A 61 0.91 3.54 5.36
CA ARG A 61 2.16 4.03 4.77
C ARG A 61 2.11 4.12 3.26
N LEU A 62 1.38 3.23 2.59
CA LEU A 62 1.14 3.32 1.15
C LEU A 62 0.27 4.55 0.81
N GLY A 63 -0.71 4.87 1.65
CA GLY A 63 -1.48 6.11 1.57
C GLY A 63 -0.59 7.35 1.66
N ASP A 64 0.24 7.43 2.70
CA ASP A 64 1.19 8.54 2.89
C ASP A 64 2.16 8.68 1.70
N GLN A 65 2.68 7.56 1.19
CA GLN A 65 3.61 7.56 0.07
C GLN A 65 2.95 7.98 -1.24
N LEU A 66 1.69 7.59 -1.47
CA LEU A 66 0.93 8.04 -2.64
C LEU A 66 0.65 9.54 -2.57
N SER A 67 0.22 10.07 -1.41
CA SER A 67 -0.02 11.52 -1.26
C SER A 67 1.25 12.35 -1.38
N ASP A 68 2.38 11.82 -0.94
CA ASP A 68 3.70 12.45 -1.10
C ASP A 68 4.25 12.36 -2.54
N GLY A 69 3.53 11.70 -3.46
CA GLY A 69 3.97 11.48 -4.84
C GLY A 69 5.15 10.51 -4.97
N LYS A 70 5.41 9.68 -3.95
CA LYS A 70 6.48 8.66 -3.95
C LYS A 70 6.06 7.38 -4.66
N LEU A 71 4.78 7.19 -4.92
CA LEU A 71 4.18 6.07 -5.66
C LEU A 71 3.36 6.63 -6.81
N ASP A 72 3.34 5.94 -7.95
CA ASP A 72 2.49 6.31 -9.08
C ASP A 72 1.07 5.75 -8.92
N MET A 73 0.95 4.61 -8.23
CA MET A 73 -0.30 3.91 -7.95
C MET A 73 -0.18 3.16 -6.64
N ALA A 74 -1.26 3.01 -5.87
CA ALA A 74 -1.23 2.18 -4.67
C ALA A 74 -2.60 1.58 -4.28
N MET A 75 -2.56 0.43 -3.60
CA MET A 75 -3.70 -0.11 -2.85
C MET A 75 -3.75 0.54 -1.47
N ILE A 76 -4.61 1.54 -1.32
CA ILE A 76 -4.77 2.33 -0.09
C ILE A 76 -6.11 2.01 0.61
N PRO A 77 -6.25 2.30 1.92
CA PRO A 77 -7.54 2.24 2.59
C PRO A 77 -8.58 3.12 1.90
N ALA A 78 -9.83 2.65 1.81
CA ALA A 78 -10.91 3.40 1.14
C ALA A 78 -11.10 4.82 1.72
N ILE A 79 -10.88 5.00 3.02
CA ILE A 79 -10.98 6.31 3.66
C ILE A 79 -9.93 7.31 3.16
N GLU A 80 -8.73 6.85 2.80
CA GLU A 80 -7.67 7.71 2.26
C GLU A 80 -8.01 8.21 0.86
N PHE A 81 -8.67 7.38 0.05
CA PHE A 81 -9.25 7.83 -1.22
C PHE A 81 -10.33 8.89 -1.00
N LEU A 82 -11.28 8.62 -0.09
CA LEU A 82 -12.41 9.53 0.17
C LEU A 82 -11.97 10.91 0.68
N LYS A 83 -10.90 10.98 1.48
CA LYS A 83 -10.33 12.24 1.97
C LYS A 83 -9.76 13.13 0.85
N ASN A 84 -9.29 12.54 -0.25
CA ASN A 84 -8.59 13.23 -1.34
C ASN A 84 -9.18 12.84 -2.72
N ALA A 85 -10.51 12.68 -2.79
CA ALA A 85 -11.19 12.11 -3.95
C ALA A 85 -11.03 12.96 -5.23
N ASP A 86 -10.75 14.24 -5.09
CA ASP A 86 -10.45 15.19 -6.18
C ASP A 86 -9.06 14.97 -6.78
N GLN A 87 -8.11 14.49 -5.98
CA GLN A 87 -6.71 14.30 -6.35
C GLN A 87 -6.41 12.91 -6.93
N TYR A 88 -7.26 11.92 -6.64
CA TYR A 88 -7.05 10.55 -7.06
C TYR A 88 -8.02 10.09 -8.16
N ARG A 89 -7.66 8.96 -8.77
CA ARG A 89 -8.52 8.19 -9.67
C ARG A 89 -8.52 6.75 -9.22
N LEU A 90 -9.71 6.13 -9.18
CA LEU A 90 -9.83 4.70 -8.90
C LEU A 90 -9.60 3.90 -10.18
N LEU A 91 -8.85 2.82 -10.06
CA LEU A 91 -8.80 1.81 -11.10
C LEU A 91 -10.13 1.03 -11.09
N PRO A 92 -10.90 1.03 -12.18
CA PRO A 92 -12.19 0.37 -12.19
C PRO A 92 -12.04 -1.16 -12.06
N ASN A 93 -13.11 -1.80 -11.59
CA ASN A 93 -13.26 -3.26 -11.54
C ASN A 93 -12.30 -4.02 -10.60
N ILE A 94 -11.53 -3.32 -9.76
CA ILE A 94 -10.65 -3.96 -8.77
C ILE A 94 -10.75 -3.26 -7.42
N SER A 95 -10.86 -4.06 -6.36
CA SER A 95 -10.83 -3.59 -4.97
C SER A 95 -10.62 -4.77 -4.02
N ILE A 96 -10.19 -4.48 -2.79
CA ILE A 96 -10.33 -5.41 -1.67
C ILE A 96 -11.65 -5.08 -0.97
N ALA A 97 -12.66 -5.91 -1.20
CA ALA A 97 -13.99 -5.69 -0.65
C ALA A 97 -14.67 -7.03 -0.31
N SER A 98 -15.66 -6.97 0.57
CA SER A 98 -16.57 -8.08 0.84
C SER A 98 -18.01 -7.58 0.81
N ARG A 99 -18.93 -8.39 0.27
CA ARG A 99 -20.37 -8.10 0.32
C ARG A 99 -20.99 -8.42 1.68
N ASN A 100 -20.33 -9.27 2.46
CA ASN A 100 -20.81 -9.77 3.74
C ASN A 100 -19.66 -9.75 4.76
N LYS A 101 -19.66 -10.66 5.73
CA LYS A 101 -18.60 -10.78 6.75
C LYS A 101 -17.22 -10.92 6.08
N VAL A 102 -16.27 -10.07 6.47
CA VAL A 102 -14.88 -10.08 5.97
C VAL A 102 -13.99 -11.07 6.74
N GLY A 103 -14.40 -11.46 7.95
CA GLY A 103 -13.71 -12.47 8.77
C GLY A 103 -12.43 -11.97 9.47
N THR A 104 -11.85 -10.86 9.03
CA THR A 104 -10.56 -10.34 9.54
C THR A 104 -10.68 -9.01 10.28
N VAL A 105 -11.83 -8.35 10.25
CA VAL A 105 -12.13 -7.13 11.02
C VAL A 105 -13.15 -7.50 12.09
N LEU A 106 -12.70 -7.55 13.34
CA LEU A 106 -13.45 -8.13 14.46
C LEU A 106 -13.49 -7.15 15.63
N LEU A 107 -14.69 -6.96 16.18
CA LEU A 107 -14.87 -6.40 17.53
C LEU A 107 -15.07 -7.56 18.49
N VAL A 108 -14.09 -7.80 19.36
CA VAL A 108 -14.15 -8.86 20.39
C VAL A 108 -14.44 -8.22 21.73
N SER A 109 -15.47 -8.69 22.42
CA SER A 109 -15.89 -8.16 23.72
C SER A 109 -16.11 -9.26 24.74
N LYS A 110 -15.80 -8.96 26.01
CA LYS A 110 -16.13 -9.82 27.17
C LYS A 110 -17.53 -9.54 27.72
N VAL A 111 -18.15 -8.44 27.29
CA VAL A 111 -19.49 -8.01 27.71
C VAL A 111 -20.40 -7.83 26.49
N PRO A 112 -21.73 -7.85 26.66
CA PRO A 112 -22.67 -7.46 25.61
C PRO A 112 -22.33 -6.09 25.00
N LEU A 113 -22.66 -5.89 23.72
CA LEU A 113 -22.26 -4.68 22.96
C LEU A 113 -22.74 -3.38 23.60
N ASP A 114 -23.95 -3.38 24.17
CA ASP A 114 -24.58 -2.26 24.85
C ASP A 114 -23.93 -1.91 26.20
N ALA A 115 -23.13 -2.82 26.77
CA ALA A 115 -22.36 -2.60 27.99
C ALA A 115 -20.93 -2.10 27.74
N ILE A 116 -20.48 -2.00 26.48
CA ILE A 116 -19.15 -1.49 26.13
C ILE A 116 -19.08 0.02 26.39
N ARG A 117 -18.10 0.46 27.19
CA ARG A 117 -17.88 1.88 27.50
C ARG A 117 -16.63 2.47 26.87
N THR A 118 -15.65 1.64 26.52
CA THR A 118 -14.36 2.04 25.98
C THR A 118 -13.87 1.00 24.98
N LEU A 119 -13.11 1.43 23.98
CA LEU A 119 -12.37 0.59 23.04
C LEU A 119 -10.86 0.85 23.24
N ALA A 120 -10.04 -0.17 22.99
CA ALA A 120 -8.57 -0.07 23.03
C ALA A 120 -7.99 0.39 21.69
#